data_AF-A0A7C2CIP3-F1
#
_entry.id   AF-A0A7C2CIP3-F1
#
_cell.length_a   1.000
_cell.length_b   1.000
_cell.length_c   1.000
_cell.angle_alpha   90.00
_cell.angle_beta   90.00
_cell.angle_gamma   90.00
#
_symmetry.space_group_name_H-M   'P 1'
#
loop_
_entity.id
_entity.type
_entity.pdbx_description
1 polymer ?
#
loop_
_entity_poly.entity_id
_entity_poly.type
_entity_poly.pdbx_seq_one_letter_code
_entity_poly.pdbx_strand_id
1 'polypeptide(L)' 'MAGLKADLERLWQLLHPVLVEIERGIETETYPDWSVVKENLLHALELVRKLERDQLWSALGKPS' A
#
# COMPACT_ATOMS: atom_id res chain seq x y z
N MET A 1 -1.88 -3.58 -18.41
CA MET A 1 -2.49 -4.64 -17.56
C MET A 1 -1.48 -5.32 -16.64
N ALA A 2 -0.29 -5.74 -17.11
CA ALA A 2 0.71 -6.38 -16.25
C ALA A 2 1.23 -5.49 -15.10
N GLY A 3 1.43 -4.17 -15.34
CA GLY A 3 1.87 -3.22 -14.33
C GLY A 3 0.88 -3.04 -13.17
N LEU A 4 -0.38 -2.72 -13.48
CA LEU A 4 -1.43 -2.54 -12.46
C LEU A 4 -1.63 -3.79 -11.57
N LYS A 5 -1.53 -4.99 -12.15
CA LYS A 5 -1.61 -6.23 -11.38
C LYS A 5 -0.45 -6.34 -10.39
N ALA A 6 0.78 -6.06 -10.83
CA ALA A 6 1.95 -6.07 -9.96
C ALA A 6 1.87 -4.98 -8.87
N ASP A 7 1.34 -3.80 -9.19
CA ASP A 7 1.15 -2.72 -8.21
C ASP A 7 0.08 -3.10 -7.16
N LEU A 8 -1.00 -3.78 -7.56
CA LEU A 8 -2.01 -4.29 -6.63
C LEU A 8 -1.46 -5.40 -5.73
N GLU A 9 -0.68 -6.33 -6.30
CA GLU A 9 0.03 -7.36 -5.52
C GLU A 9 1.00 -6.72 -4.52
N ARG A 10 1.70 -5.66 -4.94
CA ARG A 10 2.61 -4.92 -4.06
C ARG A 10 1.87 -4.19 -2.95
N LEU A 11 0.72 -3.60 -3.23
CA LEU A 11 -0.13 -2.98 -2.22
C LEU A 11 -0.58 -4.02 -1.17
N TRP A 12 -1.01 -5.19 -1.62
CA TRP A 12 -1.39 -6.28 -0.72
C TRP A 12 -0.22 -6.72 0.17
N GLN A 13 0.98 -6.86 -0.41
CA GLN A 13 2.20 -7.19 0.35
C GLN A 13 2.56 -6.14 1.40
N LEU A 14 2.27 -4.86 1.18
CA LEU A 14 2.53 -3.80 2.13
C LEU A 14 1.47 -3.75 3.24
N LEU A 15 0.20 -4.04 2.92
CA LEU A 15 -0.88 -4.01 3.91
C LEU A 15 -0.92 -5.27 4.78
N HIS A 16 -0.46 -6.42 4.29
CA HIS A 16 -0.48 -7.67 5.03
C HIS A 16 0.31 -7.61 6.36
N PRO A 17 1.56 -7.11 6.42
CA PRO A 17 2.28 -6.94 7.68
C PRO A 17 1.58 -6.02 8.68
N VAL A 18 0.87 -5.00 8.20
CA VAL A 18 0.10 -4.08 9.05
C VAL A 18 -1.05 -4.82 9.73
N LEU A 19 -1.79 -5.64 8.98
CA LEU A 19 -2.88 -6.45 9.52
C LEU A 19 -2.36 -7.43 10.57
N VAL A 20 -1.28 -8.15 10.26
CA VAL A 20 -0.67 -9.10 11.20
C VAL A 20 -0.24 -8.44 12.51
N GLU A 21 0.39 -7.27 12.46
CA GLU A 21 0.81 -6.56 13.67
C GLU A 21 -0.37 -6.06 14.51
N ILE A 22 -1.44 -5.58 13.86
CA ILE A 22 -2.66 -5.14 14.56
C ILE A 22 -3.39 -6.33 15.18
N GLU A 23 -3.60 -7.41 14.44
CA GLU A 23 -4.25 -8.63 14.91
C GLU A 23 -3.48 -9.21 16.10
N ARG A 24 -2.15 -9.32 15.98
CA ARG A 24 -1.29 -9.77 17.06
C ARG A 24 -1.42 -8.89 18.30
N GLY A 25 -1.39 -7.57 18.15
CA GLY A 25 -1.57 -6.65 19.28
C GLY A 25 -2.92 -6.84 19.99
N ILE A 26 -3.99 -7.07 19.23
CA ILE A 26 -5.31 -7.38 19.78
C ILE A 26 -5.30 -8.72 20.53
N GLU A 27 -4.76 -9.78 19.90
CA GLU A 27 -4.70 -11.13 20.48
C GLU A 27 -3.89 -11.20 21.77
N THR A 28 -2.80 -10.44 21.85
CA THR A 28 -1.92 -10.44 23.03
C THR A 28 -2.23 -9.32 24.03
N GLU A 29 -3.28 -8.53 23.80
CA GLU A 29 -3.62 -7.33 24.59
C GLU A 29 -2.42 -6.36 24.73
N THR A 30 -1.59 -6.26 23.70
CA THR A 30 -0.42 -5.39 23.65
C THR A 30 -0.51 -4.39 22.50
N TYR A 31 0.37 -3.40 22.50
CA TYR A 31 0.47 -2.46 21.39
C TYR A 31 1.18 -3.12 20.19
N PRO A 32 0.68 -2.91 18.94
CA PRO A 32 1.40 -3.27 17.72
C PRO A 32 2.76 -2.57 17.64
N ASP A 33 3.71 -3.13 16.89
CA ASP A 33 4.90 -2.35 16.52
C ASP A 33 4.53 -1.26 15.51
N TRP A 34 4.28 -0.06 16.04
CA TRP A 34 3.92 1.11 15.25
C TRP A 34 4.98 1.53 14.23
N SER A 35 6.23 1.10 14.39
CA SER A 35 7.30 1.37 13.42
C SER A 35 7.03 0.61 12.12
N VAL A 36 6.73 -0.68 12.24
CA VAL A 36 6.37 -1.56 11.11
C VAL A 36 5.08 -1.07 10.44
N VAL A 37 4.07 -0.71 11.25
CA VAL A 37 2.79 -0.19 10.74
C VAL A 37 3.01 1.10 9.95
N LYS A 38 3.75 2.06 10.51
CA LYS A 38 4.03 3.35 9.87
C LYS A 38 4.79 3.19 8.56
N GLU A 39 5.86 2.41 8.54
CA GLU A 39 6.71 2.24 7.35
C GLU A 39 5.91 1.65 6.18
N ASN A 40 5.16 0.57 6.44
CA ASN A 40 4.38 -0.09 5.42
C ASN A 40 3.23 0.79 4.90
N LEU A 41 2.55 1.55 5.78
CA LEU A 41 1.52 2.49 5.37
C LEU A 41 2.07 3.64 4.52
N LEU A 42 3.27 4.16 4.84
CA LEU A 42 3.90 5.21 4.03
C LEU A 42 4.22 4.71 2.62
N HIS A 43 4.79 3.50 2.51
CA HIS A 43 5.05 2.89 1.20
C HIS A 43 3.75 2.61 0.42
N ALA A 44 2.70 2.14 1.10
CA ALA A 44 1.40 1.92 0.46
C ALA A 44 0.79 3.23 -0.05
N LEU A 45 0.86 4.31 0.74
CA LEU A 45 0.38 5.63 0.34
C LEU A 45 1.15 6.20 -0.84
N GLU A 46 2.47 6.03 -0.87
CA GLU A 46 3.30 6.44 -2.00
C GLU A 46 2.91 5.72 -3.29
N LEU A 47 2.69 4.40 -3.21
CA LEU A 47 2.25 3.59 -4.33
C LEU A 47 0.88 4.02 -4.85
N VAL A 48 -0.09 4.27 -3.95
CA VAL A 48 -1.42 4.78 -4.33
C VAL A 48 -1.32 6.12 -5.04
N ARG A 49 -0.55 7.07 -4.48
CA ARG A 49 -0.33 8.38 -5.11
C ARG A 49 0.31 8.28 -6.49
N LYS A 50 1.22 7.32 -6.69
CA LYS A 50 1.80 7.03 -8.00
C LYS A 50 0.72 6.54 -8.98
N LEU A 51 -0.08 5.56 -8.57
CA LEU A 51 -1.17 5.04 -9.40
C LEU A 51 -2.20 6.11 -9.76
N GLU A 52 -2.59 6.96 -8.81
CA GLU A 52 -3.49 8.09 -9.05
C GLU A 52 -2.90 9.07 -10.07
N ARG A 53 -1.61 9.42 -9.93
CA ARG A 53 -0.92 10.27 -10.92
C ARG A 53 -0.88 9.62 -12.29
N ASP A 54 -0.56 8.34 -12.38
CA ASP A 54 -0.48 7.61 -13.65
C ASP A 54 -1.87 7.52 -14.31
N GLN A 55 -2.92 7.31 -13.53
CA GLN A 55 -4.31 7.32 -14.01
C GLN A 55 -4.73 8.71 -14.48
N LEU A 56 -4.39 9.77 -13.73
CA LEU A 56 -4.64 11.16 -14.13
C LEU A 56 -3.90 11.52 -15.42
N TRP A 57 -2.64 11.10 -15.57
CA TRP A 57 -1.85 11.30 -16.79
C TRP A 57 -2.45 10.56 -17.99
N SER A 58 -2.94 9.33 -17.78
CA SER A 58 -3.63 8.57 -18.82
C SER A 58 -4.97 9.20 -19.21
N ALA A 59 -5.69 9.81 -18.26
CA ALA A 59 -6.98 10.46 -18.49
C ALA A 59 -6.84 11.83 -19.17
N LEU A 60 -5.76 12.57 -18.89
CA LEU A 60 -5.45 13.87 -19.48
C LEU A 60 -4.95 13.77 -20.93
N GLY A 61 -4.73 12.55 -21.44
CA GLY A 61 -4.42 12.30 -22.85
C GLY A 61 -3.20 13.07 -23.34
N LYS A 62 -2.00 12.58 -23.07
CA LYS A 62 -0.90 12.86 -24.00
C LYS A 62 -0.84 11.77 -25.07
N PRO A 63 -0.89 12.15 -26.37
CA PRO A 63 -0.63 11.21 -27.44
C PRO A 63 0.82 10.73 -27.31
N SER A 64 1.00 9.44 -27.61
CA SER A 64 2.24 8.74 -28.00
C SER A 64 3.56 9.48 -27.79
#